data_AF-A0A6N4WMX3-F1
#
_entry.id   AF-A0A6N4WMX3-F1
#
_cell.length_a   1.000
_cell.length_b   1.000
_cell.length_c   1.000
_cell.angle_alpha   90.00
_cell.angle_beta   90.00
_cell.angle_gamma   90.00
#
_symmetry.space_group_name_H-M   'P 1'
#
loop_
_entity.id
_entity.type
_entity.pdbx_description
1 polymer ?
#
loop_
_entity_poly.entity_id
_entity_poly.type
_entity_poly.pdbx_seq_one_letter_code
_entity_poly.pdbx_strand_id
1 'polypeptide(L)'
;MILEPGETIFVASRRNFESDQRRHFVGTVERCTETTVRAIGYVFMMNLNKRFEKKPEKRTQIFSLIDSRIIINVLPSGASLDHIEYISQANRLYLCDGQDFIYDINEFRTG
;
A
#
# COMPACT_ATOMS: atom_id res chain seq x y z
N MET A 1 -4.42 -20.87 0.21
CA MET A 1 -3.70 -19.98 -0.71
C MET A 1 -2.86 -19.03 0.15
N ILE A 2 -1.86 -18.29 -0.35
CA ILE A 2 -1.09 -17.37 0.52
C ILE A 2 -1.79 -16.03 0.76
N LEU A 3 -2.72 -15.69 -0.14
CA LEU A 3 -3.68 -14.59 0.02
C LEU A 3 -5.07 -15.11 -0.33
N GLU A 4 -6.07 -14.71 0.44
CA GLU A 4 -7.46 -15.12 0.28
C GLU A 4 -8.33 -13.94 -0.17
N PRO A 5 -9.38 -14.17 -0.98
CA PRO A 5 -10.35 -13.14 -1.32
C PRO A 5 -10.95 -12.47 -0.07
N GLY A 6 -11.08 -11.15 -0.10
CA GLY A 6 -11.58 -10.34 1.02
C GLY A 6 -10.49 -9.79 1.95
N GLU A 7 -9.25 -10.28 1.87
CA GLU A 7 -8.14 -9.70 2.64
C GLU A 7 -7.77 -8.29 2.14
N THR A 8 -7.45 -7.39 3.07
CA THR A 8 -6.91 -6.07 2.74
C THR A 8 -5.39 -6.17 2.63
N ILE A 9 -4.84 -5.68 1.54
CA ILE A 9 -3.40 -5.67 1.27
C ILE A 9 -2.87 -4.26 1.08
N PHE A 10 -1.63 -4.04 1.50
CA PHE A 10 -0.81 -2.89 1.18
C PHE A 10 0.38 -3.33 0.32
N VAL A 11 0.46 -2.80 -0.89
CA VAL A 11 1.53 -3.07 -1.85
C VAL A 11 2.42 -1.84 -1.99
N ALA A 12 3.72 -2.03 -1.74
CA ALA A 12 4.75 -1.02 -1.93
C ALA A 12 5.78 -1.50 -2.96
N SER A 13 6.26 -0.59 -3.80
CA SER A 13 7.35 -0.88 -4.73
C SER A 13 8.69 -0.58 -4.06
N ARG A 14 9.62 -1.54 -4.09
CA ARG A 14 11.00 -1.33 -3.64
C ARG A 14 11.67 -0.27 -4.51
N ARG A 15 12.39 0.64 -3.86
CA ARG A 15 13.25 1.62 -4.55
C ARG A 15 14.60 1.00 -4.81
N ASN A 16 15.04 1.05 -6.07
CA ASN A 16 16.42 0.74 -6.43
C ASN A 16 17.22 2.03 -6.65
N PHE A 17 16.55 3.12 -7.03
CA PHE A 17 17.17 4.42 -7.30
C PHE A 17 16.41 5.57 -6.63
N GLU A 18 17.10 6.70 -6.46
CA GLU A 18 16.52 7.87 -5.80
C GLU A 18 15.35 8.48 -6.61
N SER A 19 15.45 8.44 -7.94
CA SER A 19 14.44 8.97 -8.87
C SER A 19 13.20 8.08 -9.03
N ASP A 20 13.19 6.87 -8.45
CA ASP A 20 12.07 5.95 -8.61
C ASP A 20 10.78 6.54 -8.02
N GLN A 21 9.72 6.56 -8.82
CA GLN A 21 8.41 7.01 -8.37
C GLN A 21 7.88 6.10 -7.26
N ARG A 22 7.57 6.69 -6.12
CA ARG A 22 6.93 5.96 -5.01
C ARG A 22 5.44 5.81 -5.28
N ARG A 23 5.05 4.59 -5.63
CA ARG A 23 3.66 4.20 -5.85
C ARG A 23 3.30 3.09 -4.88
N HIS A 24 2.28 3.39 -4.10
CA HIS A 24 1.72 2.50 -3.10
C HIS A 24 0.29 2.18 -3.50
N PHE A 25 -0.18 1.01 -3.10
CA PHE A 25 -1.56 0.58 -3.32
C PHE A 25 -2.10 -0.03 -2.03
N VAL A 26 -3.32 0.32 -1.66
CA VAL A 26 -4.04 -0.35 -0.59
C VAL A 26 -5.38 -0.79 -1.15
N GLY A 27 -5.77 -2.04 -0.95
CA GLY A 27 -6.98 -2.58 -1.54
C GLY A 27 -7.36 -3.94 -1.04
N THR A 28 -8.52 -4.42 -1.48
CA THR A 28 -9.07 -5.72 -1.11
C THR A 28 -8.80 -6.73 -2.22
N VAL A 29 -8.36 -7.93 -1.85
CA VAL A 29 -8.15 -9.04 -2.78
C VAL A 29 -9.49 -9.48 -3.36
N GLU A 30 -9.62 -9.41 -4.69
CA GLU A 30 -10.79 -9.93 -5.42
C GLU A 30 -10.57 -11.39 -5.82
N ARG A 31 -9.35 -11.73 -6.25
CA ARG A 31 -8.99 -13.09 -6.68
C ARG A 31 -7.48 -13.28 -6.57
N CYS A 32 -7.07 -14.49 -6.20
CA CYS A 32 -5.68 -14.88 -6.13
C CYS A 32 -5.44 -16.19 -6.91
N THR A 33 -4.26 -16.34 -7.48
CA THR A 33 -3.72 -17.57 -8.07
C THR A 33 -2.39 -17.88 -7.39
N GLU A 34 -1.70 -18.94 -7.81
CA GLU A 34 -0.37 -19.26 -7.27
C GLU A 34 0.67 -18.17 -7.51
N THR A 35 0.52 -17.36 -8.58
CA THR A 35 1.56 -16.39 -9.00
C THR A 35 1.07 -14.95 -9.11
N THR A 36 -0.23 -14.70 -8.99
CA THR A 36 -0.81 -13.37 -9.19
C THR A 36 -1.98 -13.11 -8.26
N VAL A 37 -2.15 -11.84 -7.90
CA VAL A 37 -3.29 -11.35 -7.12
C VAL A 37 -3.93 -10.18 -7.86
N ARG A 38 -5.26 -10.24 -7.99
CA ARG A 38 -6.10 -9.15 -8.45
C ARG A 38 -6.75 -8.51 -7.23
N ALA A 39 -6.58 -7.20 -7.08
CA ALA A 39 -7.14 -6.43 -5.98
C ALA A 39 -7.76 -5.12 -6.47
N ILE A 40 -8.76 -4.63 -5.74
CA ILE A 40 -9.41 -3.33 -5.99
C ILE A 40 -9.17 -2.39 -4.81
N GLY A 41 -8.77 -1.16 -5.09
CA GLY A 41 -8.48 -0.20 -4.02
C GLY A 41 -7.88 1.10 -4.52
N TYR A 42 -7.17 1.78 -3.63
CA TYR A 42 -6.66 3.13 -3.85
C TYR A 42 -5.17 3.13 -4.15
N VAL A 43 -4.79 3.96 -5.13
CA VAL A 43 -3.39 4.24 -5.44
C VAL A 43 -2.96 5.49 -4.67
N PHE A 44 -1.79 5.40 -4.06
CA PHE A 44 -1.12 6.51 -3.40
C PHE A 44 0.14 6.86 -4.19
N MET A 45 0.29 8.13 -4.54
CA MET A 45 1.46 8.63 -5.26
C MET A 45 2.11 9.75 -4.48
N MET A 46 3.44 9.72 -4.39
CA MET A 46 4.18 10.82 -3.79
C MET A 46 4.16 12.04 -4.72
N ASN A 47 3.75 13.19 -4.17
CA ASN A 47 3.72 14.47 -4.87
C ASN A 47 5.08 15.19 -4.79
N LEU A 48 5.16 16.38 -5.42
CA LEU A 48 6.38 17.21 -5.43
C LEU A 48 6.81 17.67 -4.03
N ASN A 49 5.87 17.75 -3.09
CA ASN A 49 6.11 18.11 -1.69
C ASN A 49 6.51 16.90 -0.82
N LYS A 50 6.87 15.76 -1.45
CA LYS A 50 7.23 14.49 -0.79
C LYS A 50 6.13 13.92 0.13
N ARG A 51 4.86 14.23 -0.15
CA ARG A 51 3.69 13.68 0.55
C ARG A 51 2.96 12.68 -0.33
N PHE A 52 2.47 11.60 0.24
CA PHE A 52 1.62 10.67 -0.51
C PHE A 52 0.19 11.20 -0.60
N GLU A 53 -0.35 11.20 -1.81
CA GLU A 53 -1.73 11.57 -2.10
C GLU A 53 -2.51 10.35 -2.56
N LYS A 54 -3.65 10.11 -1.91
CA LYS A 54 -4.65 9.12 -2.31
C LYS A 54 -5.34 9.59 -3.59
N LYS A 55 -5.38 8.76 -4.63
CA LYS A 55 -6.23 9.03 -5.80
C LYS A 55 -7.69 8.74 -5.45
N PRO A 56 -8.63 9.60 -5.88
CA PRO A 56 -10.01 9.51 -5.44
C PRO A 56 -10.74 8.30 -6.03
N GLU A 57 -10.31 7.80 -7.19
CA GLU A 57 -10.92 6.63 -7.83
C GLU A 57 -10.28 5.33 -7.34
N LYS A 58 -11.13 4.34 -7.02
CA LYS A 58 -10.69 2.95 -6.88
C LYS A 58 -10.23 2.43 -8.24
N ARG A 59 -9.17 1.62 -8.22
CA ARG A 59 -8.60 0.95 -9.40
C ARG A 59 -8.44 -0.52 -9.10
N THR A 60 -8.76 -1.37 -10.07
CA THR A 60 -8.34 -2.76 -10.06
C THR A 60 -6.91 -2.85 -10.55
N GLN A 61 -6.03 -3.48 -9.76
CA GLN A 61 -4.65 -3.77 -10.12
C GLN A 61 -4.37 -5.25 -10.01
N ILE A 62 -3.47 -5.74 -10.86
CA ILE A 62 -2.95 -7.11 -10.81
C ILE A 62 -1.48 -7.01 -10.42
N PHE A 63 -1.11 -7.74 -9.39
CA PHE A 63 0.26 -7.85 -8.90
C PHE A 63 0.75 -9.28 -9.07
N SER A 64 2.04 -9.42 -9.38
CA SER A 64 2.67 -10.74 -9.41
C SER A 64 3.25 -11.05 -8.03
N LEU A 65 2.91 -12.22 -7.48
CA LEU A 65 3.44 -12.71 -6.20
C LEU A 65 4.91 -13.12 -6.29
N ILE A 66 5.41 -13.31 -7.50
CA ILE A 66 6.81 -13.67 -7.78
C ILE A 66 7.67 -12.45 -8.19
N ASP A 67 7.10 -11.24 -8.21
CA ASP A 67 7.87 -10.03 -8.47
C ASP A 67 8.59 -9.55 -7.20
N SER A 68 9.90 -9.74 -7.16
CA SER A 68 10.73 -9.35 -6.02
C SER A 68 10.84 -7.84 -5.81
N ARG A 69 10.33 -7.02 -6.74
CA ARG A 69 10.35 -5.55 -6.66
C ARG A 69 9.18 -4.98 -5.88
N ILE A 70 8.18 -5.79 -5.52
CA ILE A 70 7.07 -5.35 -4.67
C ILE A 70 7.12 -6.05 -3.33
N ILE A 71 6.58 -5.39 -2.31
CA ILE A 71 6.31 -5.95 -1.00
C ILE A 71 4.81 -5.89 -0.82
N ILE A 72 4.18 -7.04 -0.54
CA ILE A 72 2.75 -7.15 -0.26
C ILE A 72 2.60 -7.45 1.23
N ASN A 73 2.00 -6.53 1.95
CA ASN A 73 1.66 -6.68 3.37
C ASN A 73 0.17 -6.98 3.49
N VAL A 74 -0.20 -7.97 4.28
CA VAL A 74 -1.61 -8.19 4.65
C VAL A 74 -1.92 -7.28 5.83
N LEU A 75 -2.95 -6.46 5.69
CA LEU A 75 -3.42 -5.56 6.74
C LEU A 75 -4.47 -6.29 7.60
N PRO A 76 -4.65 -5.85 8.87
CA PRO A 76 -5.71 -6.38 9.72
C PRO A 76 -7.09 -6.28 9.06
N SER A 77 -7.95 -7.27 9.29
CA SER A 77 -9.29 -7.36 8.67
C SER A 77 -10.22 -6.19 9.00
N GLY A 78 -9.94 -5.43 10.06
CA GLY A 78 -10.70 -4.24 10.45
C GLY A 78 -10.27 -2.95 9.75
N ALA A 79 -9.18 -2.95 8.98
CA ALA A 79 -8.65 -1.73 8.38
C ALA A 79 -9.64 -1.13 7.36
N SER A 80 -10.03 0.12 7.58
CA SER A 80 -11.02 0.78 6.71
C SER A 80 -10.39 1.40 5.47
N LEU A 81 -10.48 0.71 4.33
CA LEU A 81 -9.91 1.12 3.05
C LEU A 81 -10.27 2.55 2.61
N ASP A 82 -11.51 2.96 2.85
CA ASP A 82 -12.01 4.27 2.45
C ASP A 82 -11.41 5.40 3.31
N HIS A 83 -11.04 5.10 4.56
CA HIS A 83 -10.38 6.03 5.48
C HIS A 83 -8.86 5.91 5.52
N ILE A 84 -8.25 4.95 4.81
CA ILE A 84 -6.79 4.84 4.72
C ILE A 84 -6.17 6.14 4.21
N GLU A 85 -5.20 6.65 4.97
CA GLU A 85 -4.43 7.85 4.70
C GLU A 85 -2.99 7.76 5.22
N TYR A 86 -2.17 8.72 4.78
CA TYR A 86 -0.80 8.89 5.26
C TYR A 86 -0.74 10.01 6.29
N ILE A 87 -0.19 9.71 7.47
CA ILE A 87 0.08 10.70 8.50
C ILE A 87 1.59 10.79 8.77
N SER A 88 2.08 12.01 8.95
CA SER A 88 3.46 12.27 9.35
C SER A 88 3.48 12.73 10.81
N GLN A 89 4.14 11.97 11.68
CA GLN A 89 4.24 12.28 13.10
C GLN A 89 5.66 11.97 13.60
N ALA A 90 6.25 12.89 14.35
CA ALA A 90 7.61 12.75 14.91
C ALA A 90 8.66 12.30 13.86
N ASN A 91 8.63 12.90 12.67
CA ASN A 91 9.52 12.59 11.54
C ASN A 91 9.42 11.14 11.01
N ARG A 92 8.32 10.45 11.30
CA ARG A 92 7.99 9.12 10.78
C ARG A 92 6.71 9.19 9.96
N LEU A 93 6.58 8.26 9.03
CA LEU A 93 5.44 8.17 8.13
C LEU A 93 4.65 6.91 8.44
N TYR A 94 3.36 7.09 8.71
CA TYR A 94 2.44 6.01 9.00
C TYR A 94 1.34 5.96 7.96
N LEU A 95 0.88 4.74 7.69
CA LEU A 95 -0.39 4.47 7.03
C LEU A 95 -1.40 4.10 8.11
N CYS A 96 -2.51 4.81 8.17
CA CYS A 96 -3.56 4.55 9.16
C CYS A 96 -4.94 4.74 8.56
N ASP A 97 -5.97 4.26 9.23
CA ASP A 97 -7.38 4.45 8.84
C ASP A 97 -8.14 5.42 9.76
N GLY A 98 -7.44 6.11 10.66
CA GLY A 98 -8.03 6.99 11.66
C GLY A 98 -8.74 6.25 12.81
N GLN A 99 -8.63 4.92 12.87
CA GLN A 99 -9.19 4.06 13.90
C GLN A 99 -8.06 3.24 14.56
N ASP A 100 -8.17 1.91 14.54
CA ASP A 100 -7.27 0.99 15.24
C ASP A 100 -6.09 0.53 14.38
N PHE A 101 -6.07 0.87 13.08
CA PHE A 101 -4.98 0.49 12.19
C PHE A 101 -3.93 1.59 12.09
N ILE A 102 -2.70 1.26 12.50
CA ILE A 102 -1.50 2.08 12.29
C ILE A 102 -0.38 1.17 11.80
N TYR A 103 0.20 1.51 10.65
CA TYR A 103 1.33 0.81 10.05
C TYR A 103 2.47 1.79 9.80
N ASP A 104 3.58 1.59 10.52
CA ASP A 104 4.79 2.38 10.33
C ASP A 104 5.51 1.95 9.05
N ILE A 105 5.57 2.86 8.09
CA ILE A 105 6.15 2.55 6.78
C ILE A 105 7.68 2.48 6.86
N ASN A 106 8.34 3.16 7.81
CA ASN A 106 9.80 3.18 8.04
C ASN A 106 10.74 3.27 6.80
N GLU A 107 10.22 3.52 5.60
CA GLU A 107 11.00 3.72 4.36
C GLU A 107 11.64 5.10 4.26
N PHE A 108 11.52 5.92 5.32
CA PHE A 108 12.02 7.28 5.40
C PHE A 108 12.96 7.42 6.59
N ARG A 109 14.14 6.81 6.51
CA ARG A 109 15.26 7.29 7.32
C ARG A 109 15.76 8.58 6.67
N THR A 110 15.64 9.68 7.39
CA THR A 110 16.39 10.90 7.11
C THR A 110 17.85 10.56 7.39
N GLY A 111 18.61 10.34 6.31
CA GLY A 111 20.06 10.52 6.33
C GLY A 111 20.36 12.00 6.15
#